data_AF-A0A1J0RD92-F1
#
_entry.id   AF-A0A1J0RD92-F1
#
_cell.length_a   1.000
_cell.length_b   1.000
_cell.length_c   1.000
_cell.angle_alpha   90.00
_cell.angle_beta   90.00
_cell.angle_gamma   90.00
#
_symmetry.space_group_name_H-M   'P 1'
#
loop_
_entity.id
_entity.type
_entity.pdbx_description
1 polymer ?
#
loop_
_entity_poly.entity_id
_entity_poly.type
_entity_poly.pdbx_seq_one_letter_code
_entity_poly.pdbx_strand_id
1 'polypeptide(L)'
;MEKALYGAKYAATPTDLLSSAAPLPKPAAANFPWQTSADRKTACAAPDAAEATKADNALATDVVCICIRDHSTGHDICTGGISPAEANFAASRSPANAEEAFEKIVAKCKPGSKKITLLNVANKLTAAVQAVYARMDKNGITAAVANGGPNGAAKCFNFYGITAIGDAAPGRGARQCTHQTAGEGVCIDYSAYLKPTKGIPWIKNVQAAADEITKANRLFAELTRQLAEAAAEEKQMETLLLLGTLLTPQ
;
A
#
# COMPACT_ATOMS: atom_id res chain seq x y z
N MET A 1 -0.46 9.75 0.69
CA MET A 1 -1.04 8.40 0.58
C MET A 1 -1.24 7.97 -0.86
N GLU A 2 -1.75 8.82 -1.75
CA GLU A 2 -1.88 8.52 -3.19
C GLU A 2 -0.58 8.03 -3.84
N LYS A 3 0.55 8.67 -3.53
CA LYS A 3 1.86 8.24 -4.02
C LYS A 3 2.19 6.78 -3.68
N ALA A 4 1.74 6.29 -2.52
CA ALA A 4 1.90 4.88 -2.16
C ALA A 4 0.92 3.99 -2.92
N LEU A 5 -0.33 4.43 -3.05
CA LEU A 5 -1.39 3.63 -3.66
C LEU A 5 -1.22 3.51 -5.18
N TYR A 6 -0.99 4.64 -5.84
CA TYR A 6 -0.96 4.75 -7.30
C TYR A 6 0.45 4.98 -7.85
N GLY A 7 1.44 5.31 -7.02
CA GLY A 7 2.82 5.50 -7.46
C GLY A 7 3.21 6.98 -7.69
N ALA A 8 4.48 7.21 -8.05
CA ALA A 8 5.08 8.54 -8.10
C ALA A 8 4.48 9.48 -9.15
N LYS A 9 3.92 8.94 -10.25
CA LYS A 9 3.27 9.73 -11.31
C LYS A 9 1.94 10.37 -10.87
N TYR A 10 1.41 10.02 -9.70
CA TYR A 10 0.06 10.40 -9.25
C TYR A 10 0.02 11.03 -7.86
N ALA A 11 1.14 11.54 -7.35
CA ALA A 11 1.10 12.34 -6.14
C ALA A 11 0.35 13.65 -6.45
N ALA A 12 -0.86 13.85 -5.90
CA ALA A 12 -1.51 15.15 -5.95
C ALA A 12 -0.65 16.19 -5.21
N THR A 13 -0.80 17.44 -5.62
CA THR A 13 -0.32 18.57 -4.83
C THR A 13 -1.12 18.65 -3.52
N PRO A 14 -0.53 19.19 -2.43
CA PRO A 14 -1.06 19.03 -1.06
C PRO A 14 -2.46 19.58 -0.78
N THR A 15 -3.10 20.26 -1.73
CA THR A 15 -4.35 21.01 -1.55
C THR A 15 -5.61 20.14 -1.44
N ASP A 16 -5.57 18.88 -1.89
CA ASP A 16 -6.76 18.01 -1.91
C ASP A 16 -6.93 17.14 -0.64
N LEU A 17 -5.98 17.21 0.32
CA LEU A 17 -5.86 16.27 1.44
C LEU A 17 -6.62 16.67 2.73
N LEU A 18 -7.32 17.81 2.77
CA LEU A 18 -7.94 18.32 4.00
C LEU A 18 -9.37 17.83 4.28
N SER A 19 -9.93 16.93 3.47
CA SER A 19 -11.19 16.27 3.79
C SER A 19 -10.95 14.91 4.42
N SER A 20 -11.06 14.82 5.75
CA SER A 20 -10.94 13.58 6.52
C SER A 20 -12.06 12.56 6.27
N ALA A 21 -13.00 12.86 5.37
CA ALA A 21 -14.19 12.05 5.09
C ALA A 21 -14.31 11.62 3.61
N ALA A 22 -13.54 12.21 2.69
CA ALA A 22 -13.60 11.82 1.28
C ALA A 22 -12.67 10.62 1.01
N PRO A 23 -13.04 9.70 0.09
CA PRO A 23 -12.10 8.72 -0.47
C PRO A 23 -10.87 9.43 -1.04
N LEU A 24 -9.71 8.77 -1.03
CA LEU A 24 -8.55 9.27 -1.76
C LEU A 24 -8.97 9.54 -3.22
N PRO A 25 -8.58 10.69 -3.81
CA PRO A 25 -8.91 11.00 -5.18
C PRO A 25 -8.37 9.89 -6.09
N LYS A 26 -9.25 9.39 -6.97
CA LYS A 26 -8.88 8.36 -7.95
C LYS A 26 -8.14 9.03 -9.10
N PRO A 27 -7.06 8.42 -9.62
CA PRO A 27 -6.46 8.89 -10.87
C PRO A 27 -7.47 8.72 -12.01
N ALA A 28 -7.24 9.42 -13.12
CA ALA A 28 -7.95 9.08 -14.36
C ALA A 28 -7.56 7.64 -14.79
N ALA A 29 -8.44 6.94 -15.50
CA ALA A 29 -8.21 5.55 -15.91
C ALA A 29 -6.93 5.33 -16.72
N ALA A 30 -6.63 6.24 -17.65
CA ALA A 30 -5.39 6.24 -18.45
C ALA A 30 -4.12 6.43 -17.59
N ASN A 31 -4.33 6.90 -16.36
CA ASN A 31 -3.34 7.22 -15.35
C ASN A 31 -3.34 6.18 -14.22
N PHE A 32 -3.79 4.95 -14.44
CA PHE A 32 -3.53 3.87 -13.49
C PHE A 32 -2.09 3.34 -13.67
N PRO A 33 -1.38 2.94 -12.59
CA PRO A 33 0.02 2.45 -12.67
C PRO A 33 0.11 1.05 -13.29
N TRP A 34 -0.17 0.98 -14.58
CA TRP A 34 -0.03 -0.22 -15.40
C TRP A 34 0.68 0.16 -16.69
N GLN A 35 1.64 -0.64 -17.11
CA GLN A 35 2.35 -0.38 -18.36
C GLN A 35 1.40 -0.53 -19.55
N THR A 36 1.40 0.45 -20.45
CA THR A 36 0.60 0.39 -21.68
C THR A 36 0.98 -0.84 -22.49
N SER A 37 -0.03 -1.62 -22.87
CA SER A 37 0.12 -2.83 -23.69
C SER A 37 0.90 -3.97 -23.03
N ALA A 38 1.11 -3.93 -21.71
CA ALA A 38 1.66 -5.05 -20.97
C ALA A 38 0.57 -6.07 -20.64
N ASP A 39 0.89 -7.35 -20.82
CA ASP A 39 0.16 -8.42 -20.15
C ASP A 39 0.47 -8.42 -18.65
N ARG A 40 -0.25 -9.22 -17.87
CA ARG A 40 0.01 -9.34 -16.43
C ARG A 40 1.45 -9.78 -16.16
N LYS A 41 1.96 -10.76 -16.91
CA LYS A 41 3.30 -11.29 -16.66
C LYS A 41 4.39 -10.23 -16.79
N THR A 42 4.24 -9.33 -17.75
CA THR A 42 5.16 -8.23 -18.01
C THR A 42 5.01 -7.13 -16.95
N ALA A 43 3.77 -6.76 -16.62
CA ALA A 43 3.49 -5.73 -15.61
C ALA A 43 3.91 -6.18 -14.19
N CYS A 44 3.77 -7.47 -13.89
CA CYS A 44 4.10 -8.08 -12.60
C CYS A 44 5.49 -8.73 -12.57
N ALA A 45 6.31 -8.50 -13.61
CA ALA A 45 7.67 -9.03 -13.66
C ALA A 45 8.56 -8.38 -12.59
N ALA A 46 9.78 -8.90 -12.48
CA ALA A 46 10.76 -8.41 -11.53
C ALA A 46 10.91 -6.88 -11.58
N PRO A 47 11.16 -6.27 -10.41
CA PRO A 47 11.35 -4.85 -10.25
C PRO A 47 12.25 -4.19 -11.27
N ASP A 48 11.81 -3.02 -11.74
CA ASP A 48 12.64 -2.14 -12.54
C ASP A 48 12.50 -0.72 -12.02
N ALA A 49 13.55 -0.25 -11.36
CA ALA A 49 13.57 1.08 -10.77
C ALA A 49 13.46 2.21 -11.81
N ALA A 50 13.68 1.92 -13.10
CA ALA A 50 13.47 2.88 -14.18
C ALA A 50 12.00 2.93 -14.65
N GLU A 51 11.22 1.88 -14.42
CA GLU A 51 9.86 1.72 -14.94
C GLU A 51 8.82 1.84 -13.82
N ALA A 52 8.36 3.06 -13.56
CA ALA A 52 7.39 3.37 -12.49
C ALA A 52 6.00 2.71 -12.65
N THR A 53 5.76 1.96 -13.72
CA THR A 53 4.51 1.26 -14.03
C THR A 53 4.57 -0.25 -13.83
N LYS A 54 5.70 -0.78 -13.33
CA LYS A 54 5.82 -2.19 -12.92
C LYS A 54 5.33 -2.40 -11.48
N ALA A 55 5.00 -3.64 -11.17
CA ALA A 55 4.59 -4.07 -9.84
C ALA A 55 5.78 -4.04 -8.87
N ASP A 56 5.58 -3.40 -7.71
CA ASP A 56 6.54 -2.96 -6.68
C ASP A 56 6.49 -1.45 -6.37
N ASN A 57 6.11 -0.65 -7.36
CA ASN A 57 6.15 0.80 -7.30
C ASN A 57 4.87 1.40 -6.70
N ALA A 58 3.74 0.73 -6.93
CA ALA A 58 2.43 1.15 -6.49
C ALA A 58 1.64 -0.04 -5.93
N LEU A 59 1.01 0.16 -4.77
CA LEU A 59 0.22 -0.89 -4.13
C LEU A 59 -0.94 -1.36 -5.02
N ALA A 60 -1.54 -0.47 -5.82
CA ALA A 60 -2.64 -0.84 -6.71
C ALA A 60 -2.22 -1.86 -7.79
N THR A 61 -1.03 -1.70 -8.35
CA THR A 61 -0.44 -2.66 -9.31
C THR A 61 -0.21 -4.01 -8.64
N ASP A 62 0.37 -4.00 -7.44
CA ASP A 62 0.64 -5.23 -6.69
C ASP A 62 -0.64 -5.99 -6.37
N VAL A 63 -1.70 -5.28 -5.97
CA VAL A 63 -3.02 -5.87 -5.70
C VAL A 63 -3.59 -6.54 -6.96
N VAL A 64 -3.53 -5.90 -8.13
CA VAL A 64 -3.95 -6.53 -9.40
C VAL A 64 -3.11 -7.76 -9.70
N CYS A 65 -1.79 -7.67 -9.56
CA CYS A 65 -0.87 -8.78 -9.79
C CYS A 65 -1.12 -9.99 -8.89
N ILE A 66 -1.46 -9.77 -7.61
CA ILE A 66 -1.68 -10.86 -6.65
C ILE A 66 -3.09 -11.44 -6.80
N CYS A 67 -4.08 -10.61 -7.15
CA CYS A 67 -5.48 -11.02 -7.11
C CYS A 67 -6.06 -11.45 -8.46
N ILE A 68 -5.42 -11.11 -9.57
CA ILE A 68 -5.82 -11.52 -10.92
C ILE A 68 -4.85 -12.56 -11.47
N ARG A 69 -5.38 -13.64 -12.05
CA ARG A 69 -4.58 -14.69 -12.70
C ARG A 69 -4.26 -14.39 -14.16
N ASP A 70 -3.19 -15.00 -14.66
CA ASP A 70 -2.74 -14.91 -16.05
C ASP A 70 -3.51 -15.91 -16.94
N HIS A 71 -4.83 -15.72 -17.09
CA HIS A 71 -5.69 -16.69 -17.79
C HIS A 71 -6.73 -16.01 -18.66
N SER A 72 -7.21 -16.70 -19.70
CA SER A 72 -8.20 -16.17 -20.65
C SER A 72 -9.64 -16.15 -20.13
N THR A 73 -9.98 -17.01 -19.17
CA THR A 73 -11.37 -17.23 -18.72
C THR A 73 -11.57 -17.18 -17.21
N GLY A 74 -10.67 -16.56 -16.44
CA GLY A 74 -11.01 -16.22 -15.07
C GLY A 74 -9.93 -15.45 -14.35
N HIS A 75 -10.31 -14.93 -13.19
CA HIS A 75 -9.66 -13.77 -12.59
C HIS A 75 -9.53 -13.92 -11.06
N ASP A 76 -10.39 -14.71 -10.41
CA ASP A 76 -10.52 -14.77 -8.94
C ASP A 76 -9.39 -15.56 -8.26
N ILE A 77 -8.38 -14.86 -7.73
CA ILE A 77 -7.42 -15.45 -6.78
C ILE A 77 -7.75 -15.09 -5.34
N CYS A 78 -7.86 -13.79 -5.07
CA CYS A 78 -7.98 -13.30 -3.68
C CYS A 78 -9.34 -13.61 -3.07
N THR A 79 -10.39 -13.62 -3.88
CA THR A 79 -11.76 -13.98 -3.48
C THR A 79 -12.62 -14.17 -4.72
N GLY A 80 -13.78 -14.81 -4.58
CA GLY A 80 -14.72 -15.02 -5.67
C GLY A 80 -15.49 -13.77 -6.09
N GLY A 81 -15.82 -13.67 -7.37
CA GLY A 81 -16.67 -12.63 -7.94
C GLY A 81 -15.99 -11.28 -8.16
N ILE A 82 -14.66 -11.25 -8.29
CA ILE A 82 -13.88 -10.12 -8.81
C ILE A 82 -14.05 -10.14 -10.33
N SER A 83 -15.21 -9.76 -10.87
CA SER A 83 -15.47 -9.85 -12.32
C SER A 83 -15.24 -8.50 -13.02
N PRO A 84 -14.01 -8.19 -13.50
CA PRO A 84 -13.77 -7.09 -14.43
C PRO A 84 -14.33 -7.45 -15.82
N ALA A 85 -14.61 -6.43 -16.64
CA ALA A 85 -15.08 -6.61 -18.02
C ALA A 85 -14.10 -7.46 -18.85
N GLU A 86 -12.80 -7.22 -18.69
CA GLU A 86 -11.75 -7.99 -19.36
C GLU A 86 -11.27 -9.14 -18.46
N ALA A 87 -11.67 -10.37 -18.78
CA ALA A 87 -11.23 -11.55 -18.03
C ALA A 87 -9.84 -12.06 -18.40
N ASN A 88 -9.34 -11.71 -19.59
CA ASN A 88 -8.09 -12.25 -20.13
C ASN A 88 -6.88 -11.37 -19.80
N PHE A 89 -6.23 -11.56 -18.67
CA PHE A 89 -5.02 -10.81 -18.33
C PHE A 89 -3.71 -11.40 -18.89
N ALA A 90 -3.81 -12.49 -19.67
CA ALA A 90 -2.73 -13.03 -20.49
C ALA A 90 -2.58 -12.31 -21.83
N ALA A 91 -3.56 -11.50 -22.21
CA ALA A 91 -3.41 -10.52 -23.28
C ALA A 91 -2.94 -9.18 -22.71
N SER A 92 -2.39 -8.33 -23.58
CA SER A 92 -2.09 -6.94 -23.27
C SER A 92 -3.32 -6.22 -22.70
N ARG A 93 -3.09 -5.42 -21.65
CA ARG A 93 -4.12 -4.61 -21.01
C ARG A 93 -3.74 -3.15 -20.94
N SER A 94 -4.77 -2.31 -20.99
CA SER A 94 -4.62 -0.88 -20.77
C SER A 94 -4.64 -0.56 -19.28
N PRO A 95 -4.13 0.62 -18.88
CA PRO A 95 -4.33 1.17 -17.55
C PRO A 95 -5.79 1.14 -17.08
N ALA A 96 -6.74 1.46 -17.96
CA ALA A 96 -8.17 1.44 -17.62
C ALA A 96 -8.69 0.04 -17.27
N ASN A 97 -8.21 -1.01 -17.95
CA ASN A 97 -8.59 -2.38 -17.62
C ASN A 97 -8.03 -2.82 -16.25
N ALA A 98 -6.80 -2.41 -15.94
CA ALA A 98 -6.18 -2.70 -14.65
C ALA A 98 -6.83 -1.91 -13.50
N GLU A 99 -7.23 -0.66 -13.74
CA GLU A 99 -8.01 0.13 -12.80
C GLU A 99 -9.33 -0.54 -12.48
N GLU A 100 -10.11 -0.93 -13.49
CA GLU A 100 -11.39 -1.59 -13.28
C GLU A 100 -11.23 -2.87 -12.44
N ALA A 101 -10.23 -3.70 -12.75
CA ALA A 101 -9.91 -4.88 -11.98
C ALA A 101 -9.57 -4.53 -10.52
N PHE A 102 -8.73 -3.51 -10.29
CA PHE A 102 -8.41 -3.02 -8.96
C PHE A 102 -9.66 -2.59 -8.19
N GLU A 103 -10.57 -1.84 -8.81
CA GLU A 103 -11.82 -1.41 -8.16
C GLU A 103 -12.71 -2.60 -7.78
N LYS A 104 -12.82 -3.61 -8.66
CA LYS A 104 -13.57 -4.84 -8.35
C LYS A 104 -12.94 -5.60 -7.18
N ILE A 105 -11.60 -5.63 -7.09
CA ILE A 105 -10.90 -6.25 -5.96
C ILE A 105 -11.20 -5.49 -4.67
N VAL A 106 -11.02 -4.16 -4.67
CA VAL A 106 -11.24 -3.31 -3.49
C VAL A 106 -12.69 -3.37 -3.02
N ALA A 107 -13.66 -3.46 -3.92
CA ALA A 107 -15.07 -3.63 -3.57
C ALA A 107 -15.36 -4.92 -2.80
N LYS A 108 -14.48 -5.93 -2.90
CA LYS A 108 -14.56 -7.18 -2.12
C LYS A 108 -13.76 -7.13 -0.83
N CYS A 109 -12.89 -6.15 -0.65
CA CYS A 109 -12.18 -5.97 0.61
C CYS A 109 -13.19 -5.63 1.71
N LYS A 110 -13.15 -6.38 2.81
CA LYS A 110 -13.95 -6.03 3.99
C LYS A 110 -13.45 -4.69 4.52
N PRO A 111 -14.31 -3.68 4.72
CA PRO A 111 -13.88 -2.46 5.39
C PRO A 111 -13.36 -2.82 6.77
N GLY A 112 -12.25 -2.19 7.18
CA GLY A 112 -11.71 -2.37 8.52
C GLY A 112 -12.78 -2.04 9.55
N SER A 113 -13.09 -2.97 10.45
CA SER A 113 -14.17 -2.84 11.44
C SER A 113 -13.90 -1.80 12.55
N LYS A 114 -12.79 -1.05 12.47
CA LYS A 114 -12.36 -0.11 13.50
C LYS A 114 -12.40 1.31 12.94
N LYS A 115 -13.06 2.22 13.67
CA LYS A 115 -13.00 3.66 13.38
C LYS A 115 -11.55 4.11 13.32
N ILE A 116 -11.12 4.60 12.16
CA ILE A 116 -9.82 5.25 11.99
C ILE A 116 -10.00 6.70 12.40
N THR A 117 -9.10 7.18 13.28
CA THR A 117 -9.04 8.57 13.70
C THR A 117 -7.66 9.11 13.37
N LEU A 118 -7.51 10.43 13.30
CA LEU A 118 -6.20 11.07 13.09
C LEU A 118 -5.16 10.65 14.15
N LEU A 119 -5.62 10.38 15.37
CA LEU A 119 -4.78 9.92 16.48
C LEU A 119 -4.27 8.49 16.31
N ASN A 120 -4.99 7.63 15.56
CA ASN A 120 -4.64 6.21 15.45
C ASN A 120 -4.19 5.79 14.04
N VAL A 121 -4.39 6.63 13.02
CA VAL A 121 -4.12 6.28 11.61
C VAL A 121 -2.66 5.93 11.38
N ALA A 122 -1.70 6.65 11.98
CA ALA A 122 -0.27 6.34 11.87
C ALA A 122 0.03 4.93 12.39
N ASN A 123 -0.50 4.58 13.57
CA ASN A 123 -0.35 3.25 14.15
C ASN A 123 -1.01 2.16 13.28
N LYS A 124 -2.15 2.47 12.64
CA LYS A 124 -2.82 1.54 11.72
C LYS A 124 -2.01 1.31 10.44
N LEU A 125 -1.43 2.37 9.87
CA LEU A 125 -0.56 2.27 8.70
C LEU A 125 0.68 1.42 9.01
N THR A 126 1.35 1.69 10.12
CA THR A 126 2.50 0.89 10.56
C THR A 126 2.11 -0.57 10.80
N ALA A 127 1.00 -0.83 11.49
CA ALA A 127 0.53 -2.20 11.72
C ALA A 127 0.17 -2.92 10.40
N ALA A 128 -0.40 -2.22 9.43
CA ALA A 128 -0.71 -2.78 8.11
C ALA A 128 0.58 -3.16 7.35
N VAL A 129 1.60 -2.30 7.38
CA VAL A 129 2.92 -2.59 6.80
C VAL A 129 3.55 -3.82 7.45
N GLN A 130 3.50 -3.92 8.78
CA GLN A 130 4.01 -5.10 9.49
C GLN A 130 3.23 -6.36 9.14
N ALA A 131 1.91 -6.27 8.97
CA ALA A 131 1.09 -7.41 8.53
C ALA A 131 1.44 -7.86 7.10
N VAL A 132 1.91 -6.96 6.23
CA VAL A 132 2.41 -7.31 4.89
C VAL A 132 3.72 -8.07 5.02
N TYR A 133 4.70 -7.56 5.76
CA TYR A 133 5.96 -8.26 5.99
C TYR A 133 5.77 -9.63 6.64
N ALA A 134 4.88 -9.74 7.63
CA ALA A 134 4.59 -11.00 8.32
C ALA A 134 3.93 -12.08 7.43
N ARG A 135 3.37 -11.67 6.29
CA ARG A 135 2.74 -12.56 5.30
C ARG A 135 3.65 -12.93 4.13
N MET A 136 4.82 -12.29 4.01
CA MET A 136 5.85 -12.77 3.09
C MET A 136 6.22 -14.21 3.47
N ASP A 137 6.62 -15.05 2.52
CA ASP A 137 6.84 -16.51 2.63
C ASP A 137 5.63 -17.42 2.88
N LYS A 138 4.53 -16.91 3.47
CA LYS A 138 3.48 -17.76 4.06
C LYS A 138 2.65 -18.56 3.06
N ASN A 139 2.69 -18.17 1.78
CA ASN A 139 1.92 -18.79 0.70
C ASN A 139 2.82 -19.47 -0.36
N GLY A 140 4.03 -19.85 0.03
CA GLY A 140 4.92 -20.66 -0.80
C GLY A 140 4.49 -22.13 -0.83
N ILE A 141 4.40 -22.70 -2.02
CA ILE A 141 4.03 -24.11 -2.22
C ILE A 141 5.16 -24.81 -2.96
N THR A 142 5.74 -25.85 -2.36
CA THR A 142 6.86 -26.58 -2.94
C THR A 142 6.40 -27.40 -4.14
N ALA A 143 6.80 -26.98 -5.34
CA ALA A 143 6.47 -27.66 -6.60
C ALA A 143 7.59 -28.62 -7.04
N ALA A 144 8.84 -28.32 -6.68
CA ALA A 144 10.01 -29.14 -6.95
C ALA A 144 11.08 -28.94 -5.86
N VAL A 145 12.06 -29.85 -5.81
CA VAL A 145 13.26 -29.63 -4.99
C VAL A 145 13.95 -28.34 -5.45
N ALA A 146 14.35 -27.50 -4.51
CA ALA A 146 14.93 -26.20 -4.80
C ALA A 146 16.32 -26.09 -4.17
N ASN A 147 17.35 -26.43 -4.93
CA ASN A 147 18.74 -26.44 -4.47
C ASN A 147 19.40 -25.07 -4.73
N GLY A 148 19.00 -24.07 -3.95
CA GLY A 148 19.64 -22.74 -3.95
C GLY A 148 19.30 -21.85 -5.14
N GLY A 149 18.34 -22.26 -5.99
CA GLY A 149 17.87 -21.48 -7.12
C GLY A 149 17.24 -20.13 -6.75
N PRO A 150 16.96 -19.27 -7.75
CA PRO A 150 16.39 -17.93 -7.56
C PRO A 150 15.03 -17.92 -6.84
N ASN A 151 14.26 -19.00 -6.89
CA ASN A 151 12.98 -19.18 -6.20
C ASN A 151 13.02 -20.35 -5.19
N GLY A 152 14.20 -20.61 -4.61
CA GLY A 152 14.37 -21.67 -3.63
C GLY A 152 13.77 -21.34 -2.26
N ALA A 153 13.67 -22.36 -1.39
CA ALA A 153 13.15 -22.21 -0.03
C ALA A 153 13.89 -21.12 0.78
N ALA A 154 15.19 -20.94 0.53
CA ALA A 154 15.99 -19.89 1.14
C ALA A 154 15.70 -18.47 0.64
N LYS A 155 14.83 -18.29 -0.36
CA LYS A 155 14.46 -16.98 -0.92
C LYS A 155 12.94 -16.71 -0.87
N CYS A 156 12.16 -17.64 -0.29
CA CYS A 156 10.70 -17.53 -0.28
C CYS A 156 10.18 -16.31 0.49
N PHE A 157 10.97 -15.81 1.47
CA PHE A 157 10.69 -14.58 2.21
C PHE A 157 10.71 -13.31 1.37
N ASN A 158 11.20 -13.38 0.13
CA ASN A 158 11.17 -12.25 -0.78
C ASN A 158 9.85 -12.12 -1.54
N PHE A 159 8.98 -13.14 -1.49
CA PHE A 159 7.74 -13.15 -2.25
C PHE A 159 6.54 -12.80 -1.38
N TYR A 160 5.63 -12.03 -1.98
CA TYR A 160 4.30 -11.80 -1.44
C TYR A 160 3.25 -12.31 -2.43
N GLY A 161 2.30 -13.11 -1.95
CA GLY A 161 1.33 -13.82 -2.80
C GLY A 161 1.66 -15.30 -2.93
N ILE A 162 0.94 -16.01 -3.81
CA ILE A 162 1.06 -17.46 -3.93
C ILE A 162 2.16 -17.78 -4.95
N THR A 163 3.16 -18.57 -4.53
CA THR A 163 4.35 -18.86 -5.34
C THR A 163 4.66 -20.35 -5.32
N ALA A 164 4.86 -20.96 -6.49
CA ALA A 164 5.37 -22.32 -6.61
C ALA A 164 6.91 -22.32 -6.48
N ILE A 165 7.42 -22.81 -5.35
CA ILE A 165 8.85 -22.83 -4.98
C ILE A 165 9.59 -23.94 -5.76
N GLY A 166 10.79 -23.63 -6.25
CA GLY A 166 11.69 -24.53 -6.98
C GLY A 166 12.89 -23.78 -7.57
N ASP A 167 13.68 -24.42 -8.45
CA ASP A 167 14.91 -23.82 -8.99
C ASP A 167 14.71 -22.87 -10.21
N ALA A 168 13.46 -22.67 -10.66
CA ALA A 168 13.13 -21.73 -11.73
C ALA A 168 13.09 -20.26 -11.24
N ALA A 169 13.21 -19.30 -12.16
CA ALA A 169 13.00 -17.89 -11.84
C ALA A 169 11.55 -17.64 -11.37
N PRO A 170 11.33 -16.83 -10.31
CA PRO A 170 10.01 -16.58 -9.75
C PRO A 170 9.13 -15.73 -10.68
N GLY A 171 7.80 -15.84 -10.50
CA GLY A 171 6.84 -14.83 -10.94
C GLY A 171 6.53 -14.80 -12.44
N ARG A 172 6.49 -15.95 -13.13
CA ARG A 172 6.20 -16.00 -14.57
C ARG A 172 4.77 -16.40 -14.93
N GLY A 173 3.77 -15.94 -14.18
CA GLY A 173 2.34 -16.01 -14.56
C GLY A 173 1.82 -17.43 -14.72
N ALA A 174 1.22 -17.98 -13.66
CA ALA A 174 0.58 -19.27 -13.76
C ALA A 174 -0.77 -19.13 -14.51
N ARG A 175 -0.98 -19.95 -15.55
CA ARG A 175 -2.28 -20.10 -16.24
C ARG A 175 -3.35 -20.63 -15.28
N GLN A 176 -2.94 -21.37 -14.25
CA GLN A 176 -3.79 -21.95 -13.21
C GLN A 176 -3.08 -21.82 -11.86
N CYS A 177 -3.80 -21.84 -10.73
CA CYS A 177 -3.17 -22.07 -9.42
C CYS A 177 -2.65 -23.52 -9.27
N THR A 178 -2.21 -24.15 -10.34
CA THR A 178 -1.59 -25.47 -10.27
C THR A 178 -0.17 -25.24 -9.78
N HIS A 179 0.02 -25.43 -8.49
CA HIS A 179 1.30 -25.35 -7.79
C HIS A 179 2.28 -26.47 -8.17
N GLN A 180 2.23 -26.89 -9.44
CA GLN A 180 2.93 -28.05 -9.99
C GLN A 180 4.19 -27.64 -10.76
N THR A 181 4.28 -26.38 -11.21
CA THR A 181 5.42 -25.87 -11.97
C THR A 181 6.18 -24.81 -11.17
N ALA A 182 7.45 -25.09 -10.87
CA ALA A 182 8.32 -24.15 -10.18
C ALA A 182 8.42 -22.81 -10.94
N GLY A 183 8.40 -21.69 -10.21
CA GLY A 183 8.49 -20.34 -10.80
C GLY A 183 7.17 -19.75 -11.28
N GLU A 184 6.08 -20.53 -11.25
CA GLU A 184 4.73 -20.03 -11.51
C GLU A 184 4.07 -19.50 -10.23
N GLY A 185 3.19 -18.50 -10.38
CA GLY A 185 2.47 -17.95 -9.25
C GLY A 185 1.80 -16.61 -9.51
N VAL A 186 1.01 -16.21 -8.52
CA VAL A 186 0.35 -14.92 -8.40
C VAL A 186 0.97 -14.19 -7.21
N CYS A 187 2.20 -13.72 -7.45
CA CYS A 187 3.10 -13.16 -6.45
C CYS A 187 3.92 -12.01 -7.01
N ILE A 188 4.45 -11.19 -6.11
CA ILE A 188 5.46 -10.15 -6.40
C ILE A 188 6.80 -10.58 -5.78
N ASP A 189 7.89 -10.39 -6.54
CA ASP A 189 9.26 -10.59 -6.07
C ASP A 189 9.86 -9.28 -5.57
N TYR A 190 10.02 -9.16 -4.25
CA TYR A 190 10.64 -8.00 -3.61
C TYR A 190 12.13 -8.17 -3.32
N SER A 191 12.81 -9.19 -3.88
CA SER A 191 14.23 -9.47 -3.62
C SER A 191 15.14 -8.26 -3.88
N ALA A 192 14.80 -7.42 -4.85
CA ALA A 192 15.54 -6.19 -5.15
C ALA A 192 15.45 -5.13 -4.03
N TYR A 193 14.36 -5.13 -3.27
CA TYR A 193 14.01 -4.10 -2.29
C TYR A 193 14.22 -4.51 -0.83
N LEU A 194 14.25 -5.81 -0.54
CA LEU A 194 14.53 -6.32 0.81
C LEU A 194 16.02 -6.29 1.17
N LYS A 195 16.86 -5.80 0.25
CA LYS A 195 18.25 -5.43 0.56
C LYS A 195 18.28 -4.26 1.53
N PRO A 196 19.29 -4.20 2.43
CA PRO A 196 19.47 -3.06 3.32
C PRO A 196 19.38 -1.75 2.55
N THR A 197 18.63 -0.77 3.08
CA THR A 197 18.42 0.60 2.54
C THR A 197 17.49 0.78 1.33
N LYS A 198 17.15 -0.28 0.58
CA LYS A 198 16.33 -0.13 -0.64
C LYS A 198 14.85 0.05 -0.34
N GLY A 199 14.24 -0.84 0.44
CA GLY A 199 12.83 -0.80 0.86
C GLY A 199 11.83 -0.79 -0.31
N ILE A 200 10.64 -1.35 -0.09
CA ILE A 200 9.61 -1.38 -1.14
C ILE A 200 9.07 0.04 -1.34
N PRO A 201 9.05 0.60 -2.57
CA PRO A 201 8.70 2.00 -2.82
C PRO A 201 7.37 2.45 -2.21
N TRP A 202 6.28 1.69 -2.40
CA TRP A 202 5.00 2.07 -1.82
C TRP A 202 4.99 1.97 -0.29
N ILE A 203 5.69 1.01 0.31
CA ILE A 203 5.84 0.91 1.77
C ILE A 203 6.57 2.13 2.32
N LYS A 204 7.66 2.57 1.67
CA LYS A 204 8.38 3.79 2.06
C LYS A 204 7.46 5.01 2.07
N ASN A 205 6.60 5.14 1.06
CA ASN A 205 5.62 6.24 0.99
C ASN A 205 4.55 6.14 2.09
N VAL A 206 4.11 4.93 2.48
CA VAL A 206 3.20 4.73 3.63
C VAL A 206 3.87 5.12 4.95
N GLN A 207 5.12 4.70 5.16
CA GLN A 207 5.89 5.02 6.36
C GLN A 207 6.13 6.52 6.48
N ALA A 208 6.55 7.17 5.38
CA ALA A 208 6.71 8.64 5.35
C ALA A 208 5.40 9.37 5.69
N ALA A 209 4.26 8.90 5.18
CA ALA A 209 2.96 9.48 5.54
C ALA A 209 2.61 9.27 7.03
N ALA A 210 2.90 8.09 7.59
CA ALA A 210 2.69 7.82 9.02
C ALA A 210 3.58 8.71 9.92
N ASP A 211 4.81 8.98 9.50
CA ASP A 211 5.75 9.85 10.20
C ASP A 211 5.25 11.31 10.21
N GLU A 212 4.79 11.83 9.07
CA GLU A 212 4.24 13.19 8.97
C GLU A 212 2.98 13.35 9.83
N ILE A 213 2.09 12.36 9.86
CA ILE A 213 0.91 12.38 10.74
C ILE A 213 1.33 12.37 12.22
N THR A 214 2.36 11.60 12.57
CA THR A 214 2.89 11.55 13.94
C THR A 214 3.48 12.89 14.36
N LYS A 215 4.20 13.58 13.46
CA LYS A 215 4.71 14.94 13.70
C LYS A 215 3.57 15.93 13.89
N ALA A 216 2.57 15.92 13.01
CA ALA A 216 1.41 16.80 13.11
C ALA A 216 0.67 16.62 14.45
N ASN A 217 0.43 15.37 14.88
CA ASN A 217 -0.21 15.09 16.16
C ASN A 217 0.58 15.63 17.36
N ARG A 218 1.93 15.58 17.33
CA ARG A 218 2.77 16.18 18.37
C ARG A 218 2.66 17.70 18.39
N LEU A 219 2.65 18.34 17.21
CA LEU A 219 2.50 19.79 17.09
C LEU A 219 1.14 20.27 17.62
N PHE A 220 0.05 19.55 17.30
CA PHE A 220 -1.27 19.88 17.84
C PHE A 220 -1.35 19.75 19.36
N ALA A 221 -0.73 18.70 19.94
CA ALA A 221 -0.67 18.54 21.39
C ALA A 221 0.09 19.69 22.06
N GLU A 222 1.21 20.11 21.45
CA GLU A 222 2.03 21.23 21.94
C GLU A 222 1.29 22.57 21.86
N LEU A 223 0.62 22.86 20.74
CA LEU A 223 -0.21 24.07 20.60
C LEU A 223 -1.35 24.11 21.62
N THR A 224 -1.97 22.96 21.89
CA THR A 224 -3.04 22.86 22.90
C THR A 224 -2.50 23.14 24.30
N ARG A 225 -1.29 22.65 24.62
CA ARG A 225 -0.60 22.93 25.88
C ARG A 225 -0.30 24.42 26.04
N GLN A 226 0.27 25.05 25.01
CA GLN A 226 0.58 26.48 25.01
C GLN A 226 -0.67 27.36 25.17
N LEU A 227 -1.77 27.00 24.50
CA LEU A 227 -3.04 27.73 24.65
C LEU A 227 -3.61 27.60 26.08
N ALA A 228 -3.51 26.42 26.70
CA ALA A 228 -3.93 26.22 28.07
C ALA A 228 -3.07 27.02 29.07
N GLU A 229 -1.76 27.14 28.82
CA GLU A 229 -0.84 27.97 29.59
C GLU A 229 -1.19 29.46 29.46
N ALA A 230 -1.38 29.95 28.24
CA ALA A 230 -1.78 31.35 28.01
C ALA A 230 -3.11 31.71 28.68
N ALA A 231 -4.11 30.81 28.62
CA ALA A 231 -5.39 31.01 29.31
C ALA A 231 -5.24 31.01 30.84
N ALA A 232 -4.30 30.24 31.39
CA ALA A 232 -4.01 30.25 32.82
C ALA A 232 -3.32 31.55 33.25
N GLU A 233 -2.39 32.07 32.44
CA GLU A 233 -1.73 33.36 32.67
C GLU A 233 -2.72 34.53 32.60
N GLU A 234 -3.64 34.53 31.62
CA GLU A 234 -4.72 35.52 31.52
C GLU A 234 -5.55 35.57 32.81
N LYS A 235 -5.97 34.41 33.31
CA LYS A 235 -6.73 34.31 34.56
C LYS A 235 -5.93 34.79 35.78
N GLN A 236 -4.63 34.55 35.81
CA GLN A 236 -3.75 35.08 36.87
C GLN A 236 -3.65 36.61 36.81
N MET A 237 -3.51 37.18 35.61
CA MET A 237 -3.50 38.63 35.41
C MET A 237 -4.83 39.28 35.82
N GLU A 238 -5.97 38.69 35.46
CA GLU A 238 -7.30 39.15 35.90
C GLU A 238 -7.45 39.12 37.42
N THR A 239 -6.98 38.05 38.07
CA THR A 239 -7.04 37.91 39.53
C THR A 239 -6.19 38.97 40.23
N LEU A 240 -5.00 39.26 39.71
CA LEU A 240 -4.11 40.32 40.21
C LEU A 240 -4.73 41.71 40.03
N LEU A 241 -5.38 41.96 38.88
CA LEU A 241 -6.11 43.21 38.62
C LEU A 241 -7.26 43.42 39.61
N LEU A 242 -8.08 42.37 39.85
CA LEU A 242 -9.17 42.40 40.82
C LEU A 242 -8.68 42.64 42.25
N LEU A 243 -7.59 42.00 42.65
CA LEU A 243 -6.93 42.25 43.94
C LEU A 243 -6.38 43.67 44.05
N GLY A 244 -5.78 44.19 42.97
CA GLY A 244 -5.30 45.58 42.91
C GLY A 244 -6.42 46.60 43.10
N THR A 245 -7.58 46.38 42.46
CA THR A 245 -8.77 47.23 42.65
C THR A 245 -9.39 47.11 44.06
N LEU A 246 -9.24 45.97 44.74
CA LEU A 246 -9.71 45.79 46.12
C LEU A 246 -8.77 46.42 47.16
N LEU A 247 -7.47 46.51 46.85
CA LEU A 247 -6.44 47.08 47.73
C LEU A 247 -6.23 48.59 47.53
N THR A 248 -6.91 49.20 46.56
CA THR A 248 -7.03 50.65 46.38
C THR A 248 -8.45 51.10 46.70
N PRO A 249 -8.81 51.26 47.99
CA PRO A 249 -10.10 51.85 48.33
C PRO A 249 -10.10 53.32 47.88
N GLN A 250 -11.19 53.74 47.24
CA GLN A 250 -11.50 55.16 47.03
C GLN A 250 -11.67 55.90 48.36
#